data_AF-A0A4P5VWE1-F1
#
_entry.id   AF-A0A4P5VWE1-F1
#
_cell.length_a   1.000
_cell.length_b   1.000
_cell.length_c   1.000
_cell.angle_alpha   90.00
_cell.angle_beta   90.00
_cell.angle_gamma   90.00
#
_symmetry.space_group_name_H-M   'P 1'
#
loop_
_entity.id
_entity.type
_entity.pdbx_description
1 polymer ?
#
loop_
_entity_poly.entity_id
_entity_poly.type
_entity_poly.pdbx_seq_one_letter_code
_entity_poly.pdbx_strand_id
1 'polypeptide(L)'
;MIALLFAASALAQAACNLDEAIVSVREHGTFEGYMCLANAEESPARITAALLETPAQPRLSRALAVWMLQRADTAFDPAHIDTLSAADRRFLADGIRARRGRKSPVPEHDKAFAQFDWYAPVATYTDGRLKPGDKEKIASLDKPRATAQIGVAHIDAAEDEAAGSAISPELAQKLVPGALVVGGILGALWYLRRPKA
;
A
#
# COMPACT_ATOMS: atom_id res chain seq x y z
N MET A 1 10.16 45.50 -32.60
CA MET A 1 10.39 44.84 -31.29
C MET A 1 9.03 44.60 -30.65
N ILE A 2 8.50 43.38 -30.74
CA ILE A 2 7.22 43.00 -30.11
C ILE A 2 7.57 42.06 -28.95
N ALA A 3 7.54 42.59 -27.74
CA ALA A 3 7.59 41.82 -26.51
C ALA A 3 6.21 41.18 -26.30
N LEU A 4 6.08 39.92 -26.71
CA LEU A 4 4.87 39.12 -26.51
C LEU A 4 4.76 38.75 -25.02
N LEU A 5 3.67 39.24 -24.41
CA LEU A 5 3.22 38.89 -23.07
C LEU A 5 2.99 37.37 -22.97
N PHE A 6 3.87 36.67 -22.24
CA PHE A 6 3.51 35.39 -21.61
C PHE A 6 2.75 35.71 -20.32
N ALA A 7 1.49 36.14 -20.46
CA ALA A 7 0.60 36.30 -19.32
C ALA A 7 0.26 34.93 -18.75
N ALA A 8 0.65 34.75 -17.49
CA ALA A 8 0.50 33.58 -16.65
C ALA A 8 -0.88 32.92 -16.77
N SER A 9 -0.93 31.75 -17.41
CA SER A 9 -1.98 30.78 -17.17
C SER A 9 -1.57 29.87 -15.99
N ALA A 10 -1.21 30.48 -14.87
CA ALA A 10 -1.18 29.81 -13.58
C ALA A 10 -2.61 29.82 -13.04
N LEU A 11 -3.50 29.07 -13.70
CA LEU A 11 -4.77 28.73 -13.09
C LEU A 11 -4.42 28.02 -11.79
N ALA A 12 -4.90 28.58 -10.69
CA ALA A 12 -4.80 27.99 -9.37
C ALA A 12 -5.43 26.59 -9.41
N GLN A 13 -4.63 25.55 -9.70
CA GLN A 13 -4.88 24.27 -9.08
C GLN A 13 -4.94 24.60 -7.59
N ALA A 14 -6.11 24.44 -6.97
CA ALA A 14 -6.20 24.40 -5.53
C ALA A 14 -5.08 23.47 -5.07
N ALA A 15 -4.08 24.04 -4.39
CA ALA A 15 -2.84 23.34 -4.12
C ALA A 15 -3.21 22.06 -3.40
N CYS A 16 -2.90 20.91 -4.01
CA CYS A 16 -3.23 19.62 -3.44
C CYS A 16 -2.59 19.55 -2.05
N ASN A 17 -3.40 19.56 -0.99
CA ASN A 17 -2.91 19.36 0.36
C ASN A 17 -2.67 17.85 0.54
N LEU A 18 -1.41 17.43 0.42
CA LEU A 18 -1.04 16.02 0.39
C LEU A 18 -1.42 15.28 1.66
N ASP A 19 -1.27 15.91 2.83
CA ASP A 19 -1.56 15.26 4.11
C ASP A 19 -3.07 15.04 4.25
N GLU A 20 -3.88 16.03 3.88
CA GLU A 20 -5.34 15.91 3.85
C GLU A 20 -5.80 14.88 2.82
N ALA A 21 -5.18 14.85 1.64
CA ALA A 21 -5.50 13.87 0.60
C ALA A 21 -5.16 12.44 1.03
N ILE A 22 -4.04 12.24 1.74
CA ILE A 22 -3.68 10.92 2.33
C ILE A 22 -4.73 10.47 3.34
N VAL A 23 -5.14 11.36 4.25
CA VAL A 23 -6.21 11.05 5.23
C VAL A 23 -7.52 10.74 4.53
N SER A 24 -7.94 11.58 3.58
CA SER A 24 -9.17 11.40 2.79
C SER A 24 -9.19 10.09 2.02
N VAL A 25 -8.08 9.71 1.37
CA VAL A 25 -7.97 8.43 0.66
C VAL A 25 -7.97 7.25 1.64
N ARG A 26 -7.26 7.37 2.77
CA ARG A 26 -7.20 6.31 3.79
C ARG A 26 -8.59 6.02 4.34
N GLU A 27 -9.33 7.05 4.72
CA GLU A 27 -10.61 6.91 5.43
C GLU A 27 -11.78 6.65 4.47
N HIS A 28 -11.82 7.38 3.36
CA HIS A 28 -12.99 7.43 2.48
C HIS A 28 -12.73 6.89 1.07
N GLY A 29 -11.49 6.98 0.57
CA GLY A 29 -11.16 6.56 -0.80
C GLY A 29 -11.87 7.41 -1.86
N THR A 30 -11.96 8.71 -1.64
CA THR A 30 -12.63 9.64 -2.56
C THR A 30 -11.85 9.76 -3.87
N PHE A 31 -12.58 9.91 -4.98
CA PHE A 31 -11.95 10.14 -6.30
C PHE A 31 -11.09 11.40 -6.30
N GLU A 32 -11.56 12.49 -5.68
CA GLU A 32 -10.81 13.75 -5.56
C GLU A 32 -9.48 13.54 -4.82
N GLY A 33 -9.47 12.79 -3.70
CA GLY A 33 -8.25 12.46 -2.98
C GLY A 33 -7.28 11.64 -3.83
N TYR A 34 -7.79 10.65 -4.57
CA TYR A 34 -6.96 9.89 -5.52
C TYR A 34 -6.35 10.77 -6.60
N MET A 35 -7.14 11.68 -7.21
CA MET A 35 -6.67 12.56 -8.27
C MET A 35 -5.70 13.63 -7.76
N CYS A 36 -5.92 14.14 -6.55
CA CYS A 36 -4.99 15.04 -5.85
C CYS A 36 -3.61 14.37 -5.74
N LEU A 37 -3.56 13.18 -5.14
CA LEU A 37 -2.32 12.43 -4.98
C LEU A 37 -1.70 12.03 -6.32
N ALA A 38 -2.51 11.58 -7.27
CA ALA A 38 -2.00 11.14 -8.56
C ALA A 38 -1.34 12.26 -9.37
N ASN A 39 -1.80 13.51 -9.22
CA ASN A 39 -1.24 14.64 -9.97
C ASN A 39 0.02 15.23 -9.33
N ALA A 40 0.18 15.14 -8.01
CA ALA A 40 1.33 15.73 -7.32
C ALA A 40 2.62 14.88 -7.45
N GLU A 41 3.76 15.53 -7.65
CA GLU A 41 5.06 14.88 -7.87
C GLU A 41 5.62 14.27 -6.59
N GLU A 42 5.37 14.88 -5.44
CA GLU A 42 5.90 14.43 -4.13
C GLU A 42 5.10 13.27 -3.52
N SER A 43 3.95 12.92 -4.12
CA SER A 43 3.04 11.90 -3.62
C SER A 43 3.64 10.52 -3.39
N PRO A 44 4.49 9.96 -4.27
CA PRO A 44 5.01 8.60 -4.07
C PRO A 44 5.80 8.47 -2.77
N ALA A 45 6.64 9.46 -2.45
CA ALA A 45 7.43 9.46 -1.23
C ALA A 45 6.52 9.48 0.02
N ARG A 46 5.48 10.33 0.00
CA ARG A 46 4.51 10.46 1.10
C ARG A 46 3.64 9.22 1.27
N ILE A 47 3.12 8.67 0.17
CA ILE A 47 2.30 7.45 0.19
C ILE A 47 3.15 6.25 0.64
N THR A 48 4.38 6.14 0.15
CA THR A 48 5.30 5.05 0.54
C THR A 48 5.64 5.12 2.02
N ALA A 49 5.98 6.31 2.54
CA ALA A 49 6.22 6.50 3.98
C ALA A 49 4.99 6.07 4.81
N ALA A 50 3.78 6.51 4.42
CA ALA A 50 2.54 6.13 5.09
C ALA A 50 2.24 4.61 5.03
N LEU A 51 2.61 3.94 3.94
CA LEU A 51 2.47 2.49 3.77
C LEU A 51 3.49 1.69 4.59
N LEU A 52 4.68 2.24 4.82
CA LEU A 52 5.70 1.65 5.69
C LEU A 52 5.33 1.77 7.17
N GLU A 53 4.74 2.90 7.58
CA GLU A 53 4.28 3.12 8.96
C GLU A 53 3.11 2.22 9.35
N THR A 54 2.15 2.04 8.45
CA THR A 54 0.99 1.18 8.68
C THR A 54 0.80 0.29 7.45
N PRO A 55 1.39 -0.92 7.46
CA PRO A 55 1.21 -1.87 6.38
C PRO A 55 -0.27 -2.30 6.27
N ALA A 56 -0.65 -2.84 5.11
CA ALA A 56 -2.03 -3.26 4.80
C ALA A 56 -3.06 -2.10 4.68
N GLN A 57 -2.66 -0.99 4.04
CA GLN A 57 -3.60 0.06 3.62
C GLN A 57 -3.94 -0.07 2.11
N PRO A 58 -4.98 -0.84 1.73
CA PRO A 58 -5.29 -1.10 0.32
C PRO A 58 -5.59 0.19 -0.46
N ARG A 59 -6.20 1.19 0.18
CA ARG A 59 -6.54 2.46 -0.48
C ARG A 59 -5.31 3.29 -0.81
N LEU A 60 -4.31 3.34 0.07
CA LEU A 60 -3.05 4.04 -0.21
C LEU A 60 -2.19 3.28 -1.23
N SER A 61 -2.17 1.94 -1.16
CA SER A 61 -1.54 1.11 -2.20
C SER A 61 -2.20 1.37 -3.56
N ARG A 62 -3.53 1.46 -3.63
CA ARG A 62 -4.26 1.88 -4.83
C ARG A 62 -3.86 3.28 -5.29
N ALA A 63 -3.67 4.24 -4.38
CA ALA A 63 -3.29 5.60 -4.75
C ALA A 63 -1.91 5.65 -5.42
N LEU A 64 -0.94 4.90 -4.88
CA LEU A 64 0.37 4.75 -5.51
C LEU A 64 0.24 4.12 -6.91
N ALA A 65 -0.58 3.09 -7.07
CA ALA A 65 -0.82 2.48 -8.38
C ALA A 65 -1.47 3.46 -9.38
N VAL A 66 -2.42 4.29 -8.94
CA VAL A 66 -3.03 5.33 -9.80
C VAL A 66 -1.99 6.38 -10.22
N TRP A 67 -1.15 6.84 -9.29
CA TRP A 67 -0.05 7.77 -9.59
C TRP A 67 0.90 7.20 -10.65
N MET A 68 1.31 5.92 -10.49
CA MET A 68 2.15 5.22 -11.45
C MET A 68 1.45 5.05 -12.81
N LEU A 69 0.16 4.75 -12.82
CA LEU A 69 -0.61 4.56 -14.05
C LEU A 69 -0.73 5.84 -14.88
N GLN A 70 -0.89 7.00 -14.23
CA GLN A 70 -0.90 8.29 -14.94
C GLN A 70 0.44 8.55 -15.65
N ARG A 71 1.54 8.11 -15.03
CA ARG A 71 2.91 8.20 -15.54
C ARG A 71 3.36 6.91 -16.24
N ALA A 72 2.43 6.10 -16.75
CA ALA A 72 2.78 4.83 -17.38
C ALA A 72 3.67 4.98 -18.62
N ASP A 73 3.84 6.17 -19.20
CA ASP A 73 4.78 6.36 -20.31
C ASP A 73 6.25 6.50 -19.85
N THR A 74 6.52 6.56 -18.55
CA THR A 74 7.88 6.52 -17.97
C THR A 74 8.21 5.13 -17.39
N ALA A 75 9.50 4.89 -17.12
CA ALA A 75 9.92 3.69 -16.39
C ALA A 75 9.34 3.70 -14.96
N PHE A 76 9.02 2.51 -14.44
CA PHE A 76 8.59 2.35 -13.06
C PHE A 76 9.78 2.17 -12.14
N ASP A 77 9.73 2.83 -10.98
CA ASP A 77 10.65 2.58 -9.88
C ASP A 77 10.34 1.22 -9.23
N PRO A 78 11.31 0.29 -9.17
CA PRO A 78 11.14 -0.99 -8.49
C PRO A 78 10.69 -0.86 -7.03
N ALA A 79 11.13 0.17 -6.30
CA ALA A 79 10.76 0.36 -4.90
C ALA A 79 9.25 0.63 -4.74
N HIS A 80 8.65 1.37 -5.68
CA HIS A 80 7.21 1.58 -5.69
C HIS A 80 6.45 0.30 -6.02
N ILE A 81 6.92 -0.49 -7.01
CA ILE A 81 6.32 -1.79 -7.33
C ILE A 81 6.34 -2.71 -6.11
N ASP A 82 7.46 -2.74 -5.39
CA ASP A 82 7.61 -3.52 -4.16
C ASP A 82 6.71 -3.04 -3.04
N THR A 83 6.29 -1.78 -3.02
CA THR A 83 5.35 -1.27 -2.03
C THR A 83 3.89 -1.66 -2.33
N LEU A 84 3.54 -1.91 -3.59
CA LEU A 84 2.17 -2.27 -4.00
C LEU A 84 1.70 -3.63 -3.48
N SER A 85 0.40 -3.70 -3.16
CA SER A 85 -0.30 -4.96 -2.95
C SER A 85 -0.39 -5.80 -4.24
N ALA A 86 -0.57 -7.11 -4.14
CA ALA A 86 -0.76 -7.97 -5.31
C ALA A 86 -1.99 -7.56 -6.14
N ALA A 87 -3.07 -7.13 -5.48
CA ALA A 87 -4.26 -6.63 -6.14
C ALA A 87 -3.97 -5.36 -6.95
N ASP A 88 -3.15 -4.45 -6.41
CA ASP A 88 -2.84 -3.18 -7.07
C ASP A 88 -1.77 -3.33 -8.16
N ARG A 89 -0.88 -4.31 -8.06
CA ARG A 89 -0.02 -4.73 -9.19
C ARG A 89 -0.87 -5.21 -10.36
N ARG A 90 -1.91 -6.02 -10.10
CA ARG A 90 -2.85 -6.45 -11.12
C ARG A 90 -3.67 -5.29 -11.69
N PHE A 91 -4.16 -4.39 -10.84
CA PHE A 91 -4.83 -3.16 -11.28
C PHE A 91 -3.93 -2.34 -12.21
N LEU A 92 -2.66 -2.13 -11.85
CA LEU A 92 -1.70 -1.39 -12.65
C LEU A 92 -1.41 -2.09 -13.99
N ALA A 93 -1.26 -3.42 -13.99
CA ALA A 93 -1.06 -4.21 -15.21
C ALA A 93 -2.28 -4.17 -16.15
N ASP A 94 -3.50 -4.22 -15.60
CA ASP A 94 -4.73 -4.02 -16.38
C ASP A 94 -4.81 -2.58 -16.91
N GLY A 95 -4.42 -1.58 -16.11
CA GLY A 95 -4.38 -0.17 -16.48
C GLY A 95 -3.43 0.12 -17.65
N ILE A 96 -2.25 -0.51 -17.69
CA ILE A 96 -1.31 -0.39 -18.82
C ILE A 96 -1.95 -0.90 -20.12
N ARG A 97 -2.65 -2.04 -20.06
CA ARG A 97 -3.37 -2.58 -21.23
C ARG A 97 -4.57 -1.71 -21.60
N ALA A 98 -5.26 -1.17 -20.60
CA ALA A 98 -6.39 -0.25 -20.76
C ALA A 98 -5.99 1.03 -21.52
N ARG A 99 -4.81 1.60 -21.23
CA ARG A 99 -4.23 2.72 -22.01
C ARG A 99 -3.98 2.39 -23.49
N ARG A 100 -3.99 1.12 -23.89
CA ARG A 100 -3.89 0.66 -25.29
C ARG A 100 -5.24 0.23 -25.89
N GLY A 101 -6.33 0.50 -25.17
CA GLY A 101 -7.70 0.24 -25.59
C GLY A 101 -8.23 -1.13 -25.18
N ARG A 102 -7.59 -1.85 -24.24
CA ARG A 102 -8.15 -3.09 -23.71
C ARG A 102 -9.27 -2.78 -22.72
N LYS A 103 -10.46 -3.34 -22.93
CA LYS A 103 -11.47 -3.37 -21.87
C LYS A 103 -10.98 -4.24 -20.71
N SER A 104 -11.01 -3.73 -19.49
CA SER A 104 -10.61 -4.55 -18.33
C SER A 104 -11.56 -5.74 -18.13
N PRO A 105 -11.06 -6.97 -17.89
CA PRO A 105 -11.90 -8.12 -17.60
C PRO A 105 -12.43 -8.12 -16.15
N VAL A 106 -11.85 -7.29 -15.28
CA VAL A 106 -12.30 -7.12 -13.90
C VAL A 106 -13.27 -5.93 -13.86
N PRO A 107 -14.57 -6.14 -13.54
CA PRO A 107 -15.59 -5.08 -13.59
C PRO A 107 -15.24 -3.85 -12.74
N GLU A 108 -14.63 -4.06 -11.58
CA GLU A 108 -14.22 -2.98 -10.68
C GLU A 108 -13.10 -2.13 -11.28
N HIS A 109 -12.18 -2.76 -12.03
CA HIS A 109 -11.13 -2.06 -12.75
C HIS A 109 -11.71 -1.28 -13.93
N ASP A 110 -12.63 -1.89 -14.69
CA ASP A 110 -13.33 -1.23 -15.80
C ASP A 110 -14.07 0.03 -15.33
N LYS A 111 -14.81 -0.09 -14.21
CA LYS A 111 -15.50 1.04 -13.57
C LYS A 111 -14.54 2.14 -13.12
N ALA A 112 -13.40 1.78 -12.54
CA ALA A 112 -12.40 2.75 -12.13
C ALA A 112 -11.75 3.44 -13.34
N PHE A 113 -11.38 2.68 -14.38
CA PHE A 113 -10.76 3.24 -15.58
C PHE A 113 -11.71 4.16 -16.36
N ALA A 114 -13.02 3.89 -16.33
CA ALA A 114 -14.04 4.76 -16.93
C ALA A 114 -14.12 6.17 -16.33
N GLN A 115 -13.45 6.42 -15.20
CA GLN A 115 -13.34 7.75 -14.60
C GLN A 115 -12.21 8.60 -15.21
N PHE A 116 -11.37 8.02 -16.07
CA PHE A 116 -10.24 8.71 -16.70
C PHE A 116 -10.51 8.98 -18.18
N ASP A 117 -10.21 10.20 -18.63
CA ASP A 117 -10.43 10.63 -20.02
C ASP A 117 -9.63 9.82 -21.06
N TRP A 118 -8.53 9.19 -20.64
CA TRP A 118 -7.70 8.36 -21.52
C TRP A 118 -8.26 6.95 -21.77
N TYR A 119 -9.28 6.51 -21.01
CA TYR A 119 -9.80 5.16 -21.14
C TYR A 119 -10.85 5.05 -22.24
N ALA A 120 -10.41 4.53 -23.38
CA ALA A 120 -11.27 4.29 -24.54
C ALA A 120 -11.14 2.82 -25.00
N PRO A 121 -11.94 1.89 -24.45
CA PRO A 121 -11.87 0.47 -24.82
C PRO A 121 -12.27 0.26 -26.28
N VAL A 122 -11.53 -0.60 -26.99
CA VAL A 122 -11.72 -0.94 -28.40
C VAL A 122 -12.06 -2.43 -28.52
N ALA A 123 -13.15 -2.76 -29.20
CA ALA A 123 -13.62 -4.15 -29.34
C ALA A 123 -12.61 -5.08 -30.03
N THR A 124 -11.77 -4.54 -30.92
CA THR A 124 -10.76 -5.27 -31.68
C THR A 124 -9.37 -5.24 -31.04
N TYR A 125 -9.29 -4.99 -29.73
CA TYR A 125 -8.00 -4.98 -29.02
C TYR A 125 -7.27 -6.32 -29.14
N THR A 126 -5.95 -6.25 -29.34
CA THR A 126 -5.03 -7.38 -29.21
C THR A 126 -3.76 -6.93 -28.50
N ASP A 127 -3.04 -7.87 -27.87
CA ASP A 127 -1.77 -7.59 -27.18
C ASP A 127 -0.67 -7.08 -28.14
N GLY A 128 -0.88 -7.17 -29.46
CA GLY A 128 -0.02 -6.55 -30.48
C GLY A 128 0.02 -5.02 -30.41
N ARG A 129 -0.94 -4.39 -29.72
CA ARG A 129 -0.97 -2.95 -29.47
C ARG A 129 -0.06 -2.48 -28.32
N LEU A 130 0.48 -3.41 -27.54
CA LEU A 130 1.41 -3.09 -26.45
C LEU A 130 2.76 -2.66 -27.01
N LYS A 131 3.28 -1.52 -26.52
CA LYS A 131 4.66 -1.10 -26.83
C LYS A 131 5.65 -2.04 -26.12
N PRO A 132 6.91 -2.14 -26.59
CA PRO A 132 7.95 -2.92 -25.89
C PRO A 132 8.04 -2.58 -24.39
N GLY A 133 8.10 -1.29 -24.05
CA GLY A 133 8.13 -0.85 -22.64
C GLY A 133 6.88 -1.24 -21.84
N ASP A 134 5.70 -1.36 -22.44
CA ASP A 134 4.49 -1.83 -21.75
C ASP A 134 4.63 -3.28 -21.29
N LYS A 135 5.20 -4.13 -22.15
CA LYS A 135 5.42 -5.55 -21.84
C LYS A 135 6.44 -5.71 -20.71
N GLU A 136 7.52 -4.94 -20.74
CA GLU A 136 8.53 -4.92 -19.68
C GLU A 136 7.95 -4.51 -18.32
N LYS A 137 7.13 -3.45 -18.28
CA LYS A 137 6.44 -3.02 -17.05
C LYS A 137 5.44 -4.06 -16.56
N ILE A 138 4.64 -4.67 -17.44
CA ILE A 138 3.72 -5.73 -17.03
C ILE A 138 4.50 -6.91 -16.44
N ALA A 139 5.60 -7.32 -17.08
CA ALA A 139 6.45 -8.40 -16.60
C ALA A 139 7.11 -8.09 -15.25
N SER A 140 7.44 -6.83 -14.95
CA SER A 140 7.97 -6.45 -13.63
C SER A 140 6.93 -6.48 -12.52
N LEU A 141 5.65 -6.26 -12.83
CA LEU A 141 4.54 -6.33 -11.87
C LEU A 141 4.22 -7.76 -11.44
N ASP A 142 4.41 -8.73 -12.34
CA ASP A 142 4.14 -10.15 -12.09
C ASP A 142 5.22 -10.84 -11.22
N LYS A 143 6.38 -10.19 -11.04
CA LYS A 143 7.46 -10.76 -10.22
C LYS A 143 7.03 -10.84 -8.75
N PRO A 144 7.18 -12.00 -8.08
CA PRO A 144 6.95 -12.11 -6.64
C PRO A 144 7.76 -11.05 -5.90
N ARG A 145 7.19 -10.47 -4.83
CA ARG A 145 7.91 -9.55 -3.94
C ARG A 145 9.16 -10.28 -3.45
N ALA A 146 10.33 -9.66 -3.57
CA ALA A 146 11.58 -10.24 -3.06
C ALA A 146 11.54 -10.44 -1.51
N THR A 147 10.50 -9.93 -0.83
CA THR A 147 10.33 -9.93 0.62
C THR A 147 9.58 -11.14 1.21
N ALA A 148 9.50 -12.28 0.51
CA ALA A 148 9.25 -13.56 1.21
C ALA A 148 10.45 -14.01 2.10
N GLN A 149 11.53 -13.22 2.15
CA GLN A 149 12.78 -13.56 2.85
C GLN A 149 13.14 -12.62 4.02
N ILE A 150 12.27 -11.68 4.42
CA ILE A 150 12.41 -11.03 5.74
C ILE A 150 11.40 -11.71 6.66
N GLY A 151 11.89 -12.67 7.42
CA GLY A 151 11.11 -13.57 8.26
C GLY A 151 10.16 -12.85 9.19
N VAL A 152 8.88 -12.90 8.86
CA VAL A 152 7.89 -13.15 9.91
C VAL A 152 8.06 -14.63 10.21
N ALA A 153 8.78 -14.93 11.28
CA ALA A 153 8.67 -16.25 11.90
C ALA A 153 7.17 -16.50 12.10
N HIS A 154 6.64 -17.45 11.35
CA HIS A 154 5.40 -18.10 11.73
C HIS A 154 5.66 -18.65 13.14
N ILE A 155 5.15 -17.95 14.16
CA ILE A 155 4.88 -18.59 15.43
C ILE A 155 3.64 -19.42 15.14
N ASP A 156 3.89 -20.66 14.71
CA ASP A 156 2.87 -21.68 14.70
C ASP A 156 2.40 -21.84 16.15
N ALA A 157 1.17 -21.40 16.38
CA ALA A 157 0.41 -21.76 17.56
C ALA A 157 0.14 -23.27 17.48
N ALA A 158 1.00 -24.04 18.15
CA ALA A 158 0.66 -25.38 18.60
C ALA A 158 0.24 -25.26 20.08
N GLU A 159 -1.07 -25.11 20.29
CA GLU A 159 -1.70 -25.60 21.51
C GLU A 159 -1.84 -27.12 21.36
N ASP A 160 -1.00 -27.91 22.04
CA ASP A 160 -1.50 -28.95 22.94
C ASP A 160 -0.39 -29.59 23.82
N GLU A 161 -0.79 -29.77 25.08
CA GLU A 161 -0.30 -30.60 26.19
C GLU A 161 1.17 -31.05 26.38
N ALA A 162 1.69 -30.62 27.54
CA ALA A 162 2.31 -31.45 28.59
C ALA A 162 3.37 -32.50 28.23
N ALA A 163 4.63 -32.13 28.45
CA ALA A 163 5.62 -33.02 29.07
C ALA A 163 6.73 -32.21 29.73
N GLY A 164 6.94 -32.43 31.02
CA GLY A 164 7.98 -31.77 31.80
C GLY A 164 9.37 -32.05 31.26
N SER A 165 10.20 -31.02 31.23
CA SER A 165 11.65 -31.18 31.19
C SER A 165 12.27 -30.13 32.10
N ALA A 166 13.07 -30.63 33.04
CA ALA A 166 13.70 -29.90 34.11
C ALA A 166 14.57 -28.74 33.59
N ILE A 167 14.40 -27.58 34.21
CA ILE A 167 15.37 -26.50 34.12
C ILE A 167 16.48 -26.81 35.13
N SER A 168 17.69 -27.05 34.63
CA SER A 168 18.87 -27.30 35.46
C SER A 168 19.27 -26.04 36.23
N PRO A 169 19.44 -26.10 37.57
CA PRO A 169 19.77 -24.95 38.40
C PRO A 169 21.30 -24.73 38.45
N GLU A 170 21.89 -24.20 37.38
CA GLU A 170 23.34 -23.93 37.36
C GLU A 170 23.70 -22.55 36.79
N LEU A 171 22.95 -21.50 37.12
CA LEU A 171 23.39 -20.12 36.79
C LEU A 171 22.79 -19.01 37.65
N ALA A 172 22.40 -19.31 38.90
CA ALA A 172 21.88 -18.31 39.85
C ALA A 172 22.69 -18.21 41.16
N GLN A 173 24.01 -18.45 41.10
CA GLN A 173 24.92 -18.14 42.20
C GLN A 173 26.04 -17.20 41.74
N LYS A 174 25.73 -15.90 41.76
CA LYS A 174 26.67 -14.82 42.10
C LYS A 174 25.90 -13.50 42.03
N LEU A 175 25.43 -13.01 43.17
CA LEU A 175 25.62 -11.64 43.66
C LEU A 175 24.58 -11.28 44.75
N VAL A 176 25.13 -11.06 45.97
CA VAL A 176 24.64 -10.26 47.10
C VAL A 176 23.57 -10.86 48.03
N PRO A 177 23.92 -11.15 49.31
CA PRO A 177 22.98 -11.23 50.41
C PRO A 177 22.75 -9.82 50.99
N GLY A 178 21.48 -9.40 51.11
CA GLY A 178 21.17 -8.23 51.91
C GLY A 178 19.81 -7.60 51.64
N ALA A 179 18.94 -7.72 52.64
CA ALA A 179 17.82 -6.82 52.96
C ALA A 179 16.43 -7.09 52.34
N LEU A 180 15.60 -7.63 53.23
CA LEU A 180 14.22 -7.24 53.57
C LEU A 180 13.07 -7.47 52.59
N VAL A 181 12.30 -8.48 52.96
CA VAL A 181 10.85 -8.67 52.76
C VAL A 181 10.06 -7.52 53.40
N VAL A 182 9.21 -6.83 52.62
CA VAL A 182 7.87 -6.30 52.97
C VAL A 182 7.17 -6.10 51.60
N GLY A 183 6.14 -6.84 51.19
CA GLY A 183 4.78 -6.86 51.73
C GLY A 183 3.84 -6.14 50.74
N GLY A 184 2.78 -6.80 50.27
CA GLY A 184 1.70 -6.13 49.53
C GLY A 184 1.01 -6.95 48.44
N ILE A 185 0.13 -7.89 48.83
CA ILE A 185 -0.92 -8.42 47.94
C ILE A 185 -2.22 -7.71 48.31
N LEU A 186 -2.66 -6.81 47.45
CA LEU A 186 -4.00 -6.20 47.33
C LEU A 186 -4.16 -5.95 45.83
N GLY A 187 -5.22 -6.31 45.12
CA GLY A 187 -6.51 -6.87 45.45
C GLY A 187 -7.43 -6.62 44.22
N ALA A 188 -8.51 -7.41 44.15
CA ALA A 188 -9.75 -7.19 43.39
C ALA A 188 -9.67 -7.17 41.84
N LEU A 189 -10.23 -8.19 41.18
CA LEU A 189 -11.64 -8.27 40.75
C LEU A 189 -12.05 -7.15 39.79
N TRP A 190 -12.17 -7.46 38.50
CA TRP A 190 -13.28 -6.98 37.67
C TRP A 190 -13.70 -8.07 36.67
N TYR A 191 -14.95 -8.48 36.84
CA TYR A 191 -15.73 -9.40 36.03
C TYR A 191 -16.78 -8.56 35.28
N LEU A 192 -17.18 -8.97 34.06
CA LEU A 192 -18.47 -8.73 33.36
C LEU A 192 -18.24 -8.97 31.85
N ARG A 193 -18.41 -10.18 31.31
CA ARG A 193 -19.66 -10.85 30.89
C ARG A 193 -20.51 -10.01 29.91
N ARG A 194 -20.34 -10.27 28.60
CA ARG A 194 -21.32 -9.89 27.54
C ARG A 194 -22.29 -11.06 27.29
N PRO A 195 -23.60 -10.82 27.13
CA PRO A 195 -24.50 -11.78 26.51
C PRO A 195 -24.55 -11.60 24.99
N LYS A 196 -24.71 -12.73 24.28
CA LYS A 196 -25.09 -12.80 22.86
C LYS A 196 -26.62 -12.76 22.74
N ALA A 197 -27.11 -12.04 21.75
CA ALA A 197 -28.28 -12.39 20.96
C ALA A 197 -27.90 -12.12 19.50
#